data_AF-A0A6I5F7K9-F1
#
_entry.id   AF-A0A6I5F7K9-F1
#
_cell.length_a   1.000
_cell.length_b   1.000
_cell.length_c   1.000
_cell.angle_alpha   90.00
_cell.angle_beta   90.00
_cell.angle_gamma   90.00
#
_symmetry.space_group_name_H-M   'P 1'
#
loop_
_entity.id
_entity.type
_entity.pdbx_description
1 polymer ?
#
loop_
_entity_poly.entity_id
_entity_poly.type
_entity_poly.pdbx_seq_one_letter_code
_entity_poly.pdbx_strand_id
1 'polypeptide(L)'
;MKHGKQKNARRYIVAASIGALLSAGVATGAYAGTEESAPLRYQPEMVRALATTLGVSEQAAVERLDQEAGQQERFAKLRAEKVSTLGAFFAKDGTLVVNAADAEAAKEVKAAGLAARVPERGESELDRIKAQLDAKALKSAPAGVSAWSVDLASDTVTVEVNGASDAATRDFLKAAKSNGDAVRVVQGQEKLETQAVVSPGSRMTFNGYLCSVGYGAKDRNGKQVLVTAGHCIEDLPALAYNGTRFAKGTHTRFALGTRSVDMGIATVDAGHSIGLDITTYGKAGTVAVRGSQRAPQGSALCKSGQTTGWTCGKVGSYNVSVTYTDENGGPDTVVTGLASSSVCTQGGDSGGAYVSGNQAQGMTSGGPIGQRCNGQVNSPGSSYFQPLDDALKYYGLTLNTK
;
A
#
# COMPACT_ATOMS: atom_id res chain seq x y z
N MET A 1 52.46 -19.10 -12.98
CA MET A 1 53.05 -20.44 -13.19
C MET A 1 52.18 -21.46 -12.46
N LYS A 2 51.26 -22.16 -13.13
CA LYS A 2 51.41 -23.57 -13.59
C LYS A 2 51.87 -24.56 -12.51
N HIS A 3 50.92 -25.34 -11.96
CA HIS A 3 50.99 -26.72 -11.42
C HIS A 3 49.52 -27.22 -11.37
N GLY A 4 49.14 -28.46 -11.70
CA GLY A 4 49.79 -29.58 -12.41
C GLY A 4 48.75 -30.27 -13.33
N LYS A 5 49.13 -30.78 -14.51
CA LYS A 5 49.60 -32.17 -14.78
C LYS A 5 48.45 -33.20 -14.81
N GLN A 6 48.07 -33.68 -16.02
CA GLN A 6 48.44 -35.00 -16.62
C GLN A 6 47.52 -36.15 -16.13
N LYS A 7 47.18 -37.24 -16.84
CA LYS A 7 47.47 -37.88 -18.17
C LYS A 7 46.23 -38.78 -18.50
N ASN A 8 46.06 -39.56 -19.57
CA ASN A 8 46.85 -40.03 -20.73
C ASN A 8 45.85 -40.21 -21.94
N ALA A 9 46.23 -40.28 -23.23
CA ALA A 9 46.68 -41.45 -24.03
C ALA A 9 45.75 -42.70 -24.02
N ARG A 10 45.47 -43.40 -25.14
CA ARG A 10 45.90 -43.24 -26.55
C ARG A 10 44.93 -44.01 -27.48
N ARG A 11 44.86 -43.58 -28.75
CA ARG A 11 44.57 -44.30 -30.01
C ARG A 11 44.27 -45.82 -29.93
N TYR A 12 43.32 -46.33 -30.72
CA TYR A 12 43.59 -46.83 -32.09
C TYR A 12 42.28 -47.01 -32.90
N ILE A 13 42.44 -47.19 -34.22
CA ILE A 13 41.40 -47.27 -35.26
C ILE A 13 41.11 -48.75 -35.55
N VAL A 14 39.89 -49.12 -36.01
CA VAL A 14 39.59 -50.02 -37.17
C VAL A 14 38.16 -50.58 -37.14
N ALA A 15 37.65 -50.87 -38.35
CA ALA A 15 36.49 -51.70 -38.74
C ALA A 15 35.08 -51.10 -38.65
N ALA A 16 34.48 -50.96 -39.84
CA ALA A 16 33.04 -50.83 -40.04
C ALA A 16 32.36 -52.22 -40.04
N SER A 17 31.05 -52.24 -39.79
CA SER A 17 30.19 -53.39 -40.08
C SER A 17 28.77 -52.90 -40.33
N ILE A 18 28.22 -53.23 -41.50
CA ILE A 18 26.80 -53.06 -41.82
C ILE A 18 26.10 -54.37 -41.47
N GLY A 19 25.04 -54.31 -40.67
CA GLY A 19 24.18 -55.44 -40.33
C GLY A 19 22.75 -54.92 -40.14
N ALA A 20 21.79 -55.47 -40.86
CA ALA A 20 20.46 -54.88 -41.02
C ALA A 20 19.38 -55.56 -40.16
N LEU A 21 18.28 -54.81 -39.97
CA LEU A 21 16.91 -55.27 -39.66
C LEU A 21 16.67 -55.99 -38.32
N LEU A 22 15.87 -55.35 -37.46
CA LEU A 22 14.87 -56.02 -36.63
C LEU A 22 13.75 -55.04 -36.20
N SER A 23 12.55 -55.32 -36.74
CA SER A 23 11.21 -55.12 -36.16
C SER A 23 10.85 -53.84 -35.40
N ALA A 24 9.90 -53.08 -35.95
CA ALA A 24 9.19 -52.02 -35.25
C ALA A 24 8.23 -52.57 -34.17
N GLY A 25 8.37 -52.11 -32.93
CA GLY A 25 7.36 -52.23 -31.88
C GLY A 25 6.77 -50.86 -31.56
N VAL A 26 5.58 -50.55 -32.08
CA VAL A 26 4.89 -49.30 -31.78
C VAL A 26 4.20 -49.42 -30.43
N ALA A 27 4.88 -49.00 -29.37
CA ALA A 27 4.25 -48.77 -28.08
C ALA A 27 3.47 -47.45 -28.15
N THR A 28 2.14 -47.52 -28.30
CA THR A 28 1.26 -46.37 -28.13
C THR A 28 1.22 -45.97 -26.66
N GLY A 29 2.19 -45.14 -26.25
CA GLY A 29 2.10 -44.41 -25.00
C GLY A 29 0.88 -43.50 -25.04
N ALA A 30 -0.12 -43.81 -24.22
CA ALA A 30 -1.25 -42.91 -24.02
C ALA A 30 -0.72 -41.63 -23.37
N TYR A 31 -0.68 -40.55 -24.14
CA TYR A 31 -0.57 -39.21 -23.57
C TYR A 31 -1.84 -38.99 -22.74
N ALA A 32 -1.70 -39.10 -21.42
CA ALA A 32 -2.67 -38.53 -20.50
C ALA A 32 -2.71 -37.03 -20.84
N GLY A 33 -3.82 -36.60 -21.46
CA GLY A 33 -4.05 -35.19 -21.70
C GLY A 33 -4.01 -34.48 -20.36
N THR A 34 -3.13 -33.50 -20.23
CA THR A 34 -3.26 -32.51 -19.16
C THR A 34 -4.63 -31.88 -19.35
N GLU A 35 -5.56 -32.11 -18.43
CA GLU A 35 -6.81 -31.36 -18.39
C GLU A 35 -6.43 -29.88 -18.35
N GLU A 36 -6.75 -29.18 -19.44
CA GLU A 36 -6.56 -27.75 -19.54
C GLU A 36 -7.52 -27.12 -18.53
N SER A 37 -6.98 -26.81 -17.35
CA SER A 37 -7.76 -26.33 -16.21
C SER A 37 -8.58 -25.13 -16.66
N ALA A 38 -9.91 -25.26 -16.62
CA ALA A 38 -10.82 -24.21 -17.06
C ALA A 38 -10.41 -22.88 -16.39
N PRO A 39 -10.39 -21.76 -17.14
CA PRO A 39 -9.94 -20.49 -16.60
C PRO A 39 -10.75 -20.14 -15.35
N LEU A 40 -10.05 -19.90 -14.23
CA LEU A 40 -10.68 -19.64 -12.94
C LEU A 40 -11.62 -18.43 -13.06
N ARG A 41 -12.92 -18.64 -12.80
CA ARG A 41 -13.97 -17.61 -12.87
C ARG A 41 -13.67 -16.39 -11.99
N TYR A 42 -12.91 -16.61 -10.91
CA TYR A 42 -12.53 -15.61 -9.92
C TYR A 42 -11.01 -15.63 -9.67
N GLN A 43 -10.43 -14.46 -9.35
CA GLN A 43 -8.99 -14.36 -9.05
C GLN A 43 -8.67 -15.05 -7.70
N PRO A 44 -7.65 -15.92 -7.61
CA PRO A 44 -7.33 -16.67 -6.38
C PRO A 44 -7.13 -15.80 -5.14
N GLU A 45 -6.45 -14.66 -5.26
CA GLU A 45 -6.19 -13.77 -4.12
C GLU A 45 -7.47 -13.10 -3.59
N MET A 46 -8.46 -12.86 -4.46
CA MET A 46 -9.78 -12.36 -4.04
C MET A 46 -10.55 -13.44 -3.29
N VAL A 47 -10.56 -14.67 -3.82
CA VAL A 47 -11.20 -15.83 -3.16
C VAL A 47 -10.59 -16.08 -1.79
N ARG A 48 -9.25 -16.04 -1.66
CA ARG A 48 -8.56 -16.21 -0.38
C ARG A 48 -8.87 -15.11 0.63
N ALA A 49 -8.91 -13.86 0.18
CA ALA A 49 -9.29 -12.72 1.03
C ALA A 49 -10.75 -12.84 1.50
N LEU A 50 -11.66 -13.24 0.62
CA LEU A 50 -13.07 -13.45 0.94
C LEU A 50 -13.25 -14.62 1.93
N ALA A 51 -12.61 -15.76 1.67
CA ALA A 51 -12.63 -16.93 2.55
C ALA A 51 -12.12 -16.61 3.96
N THR A 52 -10.99 -15.88 4.05
CA THR A 52 -10.43 -15.39 5.33
C THR A 52 -11.40 -14.45 6.04
N THR A 53 -12.04 -13.54 5.31
CA THR A 53 -12.97 -12.54 5.86
C THR A 53 -14.26 -13.18 6.40
N LEU A 54 -14.77 -14.20 5.70
CA LEU A 54 -15.98 -14.93 6.08
C LEU A 54 -15.71 -16.06 7.10
N GLY A 55 -14.46 -16.45 7.32
CA GLY A 55 -14.10 -17.58 8.17
C GLY A 55 -14.45 -18.95 7.57
N VAL A 56 -14.39 -19.08 6.24
CA VAL A 56 -14.76 -20.28 5.48
C VAL A 56 -13.61 -20.78 4.59
N SER A 57 -13.81 -21.91 3.90
CA SER A 57 -12.81 -22.40 2.92
C SER A 57 -12.83 -21.60 1.61
N GLU A 58 -11.72 -21.61 0.85
CA GLU A 58 -11.67 -21.00 -0.49
C GLU A 58 -12.77 -21.58 -1.42
N GLN A 59 -13.07 -22.88 -1.31
CA GLN A 59 -14.17 -23.51 -2.04
C GLN A 59 -15.54 -22.93 -1.65
N ALA A 60 -15.85 -22.81 -0.36
CA ALA A 60 -17.13 -22.25 0.10
C ALA A 60 -17.28 -20.77 -0.28
N ALA A 61 -16.18 -20.01 -0.37
CA ALA A 61 -16.18 -18.66 -0.90
C ALA A 61 -16.49 -18.61 -2.41
N VAL A 62 -15.99 -19.56 -3.21
CA VAL A 62 -16.36 -19.70 -4.63
C VAL A 62 -17.83 -20.09 -4.79
N GLU A 63 -18.30 -21.11 -4.07
CA GLU A 63 -19.71 -21.55 -4.09
C GLU A 63 -20.67 -20.40 -3.75
N ARG A 64 -20.30 -19.57 -2.76
CA ARG A 64 -21.03 -18.36 -2.39
C ARG A 64 -21.08 -17.33 -3.52
N LEU A 65 -19.95 -17.06 -4.19
CA LEU A 65 -19.90 -16.12 -5.33
C LEU A 65 -20.72 -16.62 -6.52
N ASP A 66 -20.70 -17.92 -6.81
CA ASP A 66 -21.51 -18.53 -7.87
C ASP A 66 -23.02 -18.46 -7.54
N GLN A 67 -23.39 -18.67 -6.26
CA GLN A 67 -24.77 -18.50 -5.78
C GLN A 67 -25.25 -17.04 -5.89
N GLU A 68 -24.41 -16.07 -5.54
CA GLU A 68 -24.72 -14.63 -5.67
C GLU A 68 -24.88 -14.24 -7.15
N ALA A 69 -23.96 -14.67 -8.02
CA ALA A 69 -24.04 -14.43 -9.46
C ALA A 69 -25.33 -15.01 -10.08
N GLY A 70 -25.67 -16.27 -9.78
CA GLY A 70 -26.89 -16.90 -10.28
C GLY A 70 -28.18 -16.21 -9.78
N GLN A 71 -28.18 -15.62 -8.58
CA GLN A 71 -29.30 -14.81 -8.10
C GLN A 71 -29.38 -13.45 -8.79
N GLN A 72 -28.24 -12.79 -9.03
CA GLN A 72 -28.16 -11.53 -9.77
C GLN A 72 -28.64 -11.70 -11.22
N GLU A 73 -28.29 -12.79 -11.90
CA GLU A 73 -28.77 -13.11 -13.25
C GLU A 73 -30.30 -13.23 -13.30
N ARG A 74 -30.91 -13.92 -12.33
CA ARG A 74 -32.38 -14.02 -12.21
C ARG A 74 -33.03 -12.67 -11.92
N PHE A 75 -32.41 -11.83 -11.08
CA PHE A 75 -32.94 -10.49 -10.82
C PHE A 75 -32.81 -9.56 -12.03
N ALA A 76 -31.70 -9.64 -12.78
CA ALA A 76 -31.53 -8.91 -14.03
C ALA A 76 -32.59 -9.28 -15.07
N LYS A 77 -32.94 -10.58 -15.16
CA LYS A 77 -34.04 -11.06 -16.02
C LYS A 77 -35.39 -10.44 -15.61
N LEU A 78 -35.75 -10.46 -14.33
CA LEU A 78 -36.99 -9.82 -13.83
C LEU A 78 -37.06 -8.33 -14.20
N ARG A 79 -35.95 -7.59 -14.10
CA ARG A 79 -35.91 -6.18 -14.52
C ARG A 79 -36.08 -6.00 -16.03
N ALA A 80 -35.52 -6.90 -16.84
CA ALA A 80 -35.71 -6.88 -18.30
C ALA A 80 -37.17 -7.21 -18.69
N GLU A 81 -37.82 -8.07 -17.93
CA GLU A 81 -39.26 -8.39 -18.01
C GLU A 81 -40.16 -7.29 -17.40
N LYS A 82 -39.56 -6.22 -16.85
CA LYS A 82 -40.22 -5.04 -16.25
C LYS A 82 -41.06 -5.34 -15.01
N VAL A 83 -40.71 -6.37 -14.25
CA VAL A 83 -41.32 -6.66 -12.94
C VAL A 83 -41.08 -5.49 -11.98
N SER A 84 -42.16 -5.02 -11.34
CA SER A 84 -42.16 -3.79 -10.54
C SER A 84 -41.40 -3.97 -9.22
N THR A 85 -40.18 -3.43 -9.15
CA THR A 85 -39.25 -3.62 -8.02
C THR A 85 -38.67 -2.29 -7.54
N LEU A 86 -38.36 -2.24 -6.24
CA LEU A 86 -37.92 -1.07 -5.47
C LEU A 86 -36.53 -1.32 -4.85
N GLY A 87 -35.64 -1.90 -5.66
CA GLY A 87 -34.28 -2.32 -5.27
C GLY A 87 -34.20 -3.76 -4.73
N ALA A 88 -32.99 -4.18 -4.38
CA ALA A 88 -32.72 -5.48 -3.76
C ALA A 88 -31.44 -5.44 -2.91
N PHE A 89 -31.30 -6.37 -1.98
CA PHE A 89 -30.12 -6.53 -1.13
C PHE A 89 -29.83 -8.00 -0.85
N PHE A 90 -28.57 -8.34 -0.57
CA PHE A 90 -28.23 -9.65 -0.02
C PHE A 90 -28.41 -9.66 1.49
N ALA A 91 -29.14 -10.64 2.00
CA ALA A 91 -29.14 -10.97 3.42
C ALA A 91 -27.81 -11.63 3.82
N LYS A 92 -27.53 -11.71 5.13
CA LYS A 92 -26.25 -12.23 5.66
C LYS A 92 -25.96 -13.67 5.22
N ASP A 93 -27.00 -14.47 5.05
CA ASP A 93 -26.95 -15.85 4.57
C ASP A 93 -26.61 -15.98 3.07
N GLY A 94 -26.70 -14.90 2.29
CA GLY A 94 -26.49 -14.90 0.84
C GLY A 94 -27.76 -14.99 0.01
N THR A 95 -28.93 -14.94 0.64
CA THR A 95 -30.20 -14.85 -0.06
C THR A 95 -30.37 -13.44 -0.64
N LEU A 96 -30.57 -13.32 -1.95
CA LEU A 96 -30.95 -12.07 -2.59
C LEU A 96 -32.44 -11.80 -2.32
N VAL A 97 -32.71 -10.76 -1.53
CA VAL A 97 -34.05 -10.27 -1.22
C VAL A 97 -34.36 -9.08 -2.10
N VAL A 98 -35.37 -9.23 -2.97
CA VAL A 98 -35.88 -8.14 -3.79
C VAL A 98 -37.01 -7.43 -3.05
N ASN A 99 -36.95 -6.10 -3.01
CA ASN A 99 -38.06 -5.27 -2.59
C ASN A 99 -39.03 -5.17 -3.79
N ALA A 100 -40.18 -5.82 -3.71
CA ALA A 100 -41.23 -5.73 -4.72
C ALA A 100 -42.12 -4.51 -4.46
N ALA A 101 -42.69 -3.91 -5.51
CA ALA A 101 -43.56 -2.75 -5.36
C ALA A 101 -44.91 -3.08 -4.70
N ASP A 102 -45.41 -4.30 -4.91
CA ASP A 102 -46.68 -4.77 -4.36
C ASP A 102 -46.69 -6.30 -4.20
N ALA A 103 -47.84 -6.84 -3.77
CA ALA A 103 -48.03 -8.27 -3.54
C ALA A 103 -48.06 -9.12 -4.82
N GLU A 104 -48.28 -8.55 -6.00
CA GLU A 104 -48.27 -9.27 -7.28
C GLU A 104 -46.84 -9.38 -7.82
N ALA A 105 -46.11 -8.27 -7.88
CA ALA A 105 -44.68 -8.29 -8.19
C ALA A 105 -43.89 -9.18 -7.22
N ALA A 106 -44.30 -9.26 -5.95
CA ALA A 106 -43.72 -10.19 -4.97
C ALA A 106 -43.96 -11.67 -5.32
N LYS A 107 -45.02 -12.03 -6.04
CA LYS A 107 -45.25 -13.39 -6.56
C LYS A 107 -44.36 -13.66 -7.77
N GLU A 108 -44.25 -12.71 -8.70
CA GLU A 108 -43.40 -12.82 -9.89
C GLU A 108 -41.92 -13.04 -9.51
N VAL A 109 -41.41 -12.26 -8.55
CA VAL A 109 -40.06 -12.45 -7.98
C VAL A 109 -39.89 -13.86 -7.39
N LYS A 110 -40.87 -14.35 -6.63
CA LYS A 110 -40.82 -15.69 -6.02
C LYS A 110 -40.90 -16.81 -7.06
N ALA A 111 -41.69 -16.63 -8.11
CA ALA A 111 -41.77 -17.56 -9.24
C ALA A 111 -40.44 -17.66 -10.00
N ALA A 112 -39.65 -16.59 -10.04
CA ALA A 112 -38.28 -16.59 -10.54
C ALA A 112 -37.22 -17.12 -9.55
N GLY A 113 -37.62 -17.69 -8.41
CA GLY A 113 -36.69 -18.32 -7.47
C GLY A 113 -35.79 -17.34 -6.73
N LEU A 114 -36.34 -16.18 -6.33
CA LEU A 114 -35.72 -15.18 -5.45
C LEU A 114 -36.61 -14.91 -4.23
N ALA A 115 -36.01 -14.42 -3.14
CA ALA A 115 -36.79 -13.94 -2.00
C ALA A 115 -37.40 -12.58 -2.31
N ALA A 116 -38.63 -12.34 -1.85
CA ALA A 116 -39.36 -11.09 -2.08
C ALA A 116 -40.04 -10.59 -0.80
N ARG A 117 -39.94 -9.29 -0.56
CA ARG A 117 -40.72 -8.55 0.45
C ARG A 117 -41.31 -7.29 -0.18
N VAL A 118 -42.39 -6.75 0.40
CA VAL A 118 -42.88 -5.41 0.07
C VAL A 118 -42.36 -4.46 1.16
N PRO A 119 -41.54 -3.44 0.83
CA PRO A 119 -41.08 -2.43 1.79
C PRO A 119 -42.18 -1.41 2.11
N GLU A 120 -41.91 -0.49 3.03
CA GLU A 120 -42.76 0.67 3.27
C GLU A 120 -42.49 1.78 2.23
N ARG A 121 -41.22 1.96 1.84
CA ARG A 121 -40.73 3.07 0.99
C ARG A 121 -40.02 2.59 -0.26
N GLY A 122 -38.98 1.78 -0.08
CA GLY A 122 -38.13 1.28 -1.17
C GLY A 122 -37.18 2.34 -1.77
N GLU A 123 -36.31 1.88 -2.67
CA GLU A 123 -35.14 2.61 -3.17
C GLU A 123 -35.43 4.04 -3.64
N SER A 124 -36.41 4.22 -4.54
CA SER A 124 -36.67 5.52 -5.17
C SER A 124 -37.20 6.61 -4.23
N GLU A 125 -37.77 6.24 -3.08
CA GLU A 125 -38.19 7.21 -2.05
C GLU A 125 -37.03 7.56 -1.11
N LEU A 126 -36.28 6.54 -0.68
CA LEU A 126 -35.08 6.72 0.15
C LEU A 126 -34.02 7.55 -0.58
N ASP A 127 -33.86 7.39 -1.89
CA ASP A 127 -32.99 8.24 -2.73
C ASP A 127 -33.43 9.70 -2.74
N ARG A 128 -34.73 10.01 -2.73
CA ARG A 128 -35.22 11.40 -2.63
C ARG A 128 -34.87 12.01 -1.28
N ILE A 129 -35.01 11.25 -0.20
CA ILE A 129 -34.62 11.68 1.15
C ILE A 129 -33.10 11.92 1.19
N LYS A 130 -32.30 10.97 0.68
CA LYS A 130 -30.84 11.12 0.60
C LYS A 130 -30.45 12.36 -0.23
N ALA A 131 -31.08 12.60 -1.37
CA ALA A 131 -30.81 13.76 -2.23
C ALA A 131 -31.14 15.10 -1.55
N GLN A 132 -32.16 15.16 -0.68
CA GLN A 132 -32.44 16.35 0.14
C GLN A 132 -31.32 16.61 1.16
N LEU A 133 -30.77 15.56 1.76
CA LEU A 133 -29.62 15.66 2.67
C LEU A 133 -28.34 16.04 1.91
N ASP A 134 -28.08 15.45 0.74
CA ASP A 134 -26.98 15.83 -0.15
C ASP A 134 -27.03 17.33 -0.48
N ALA A 135 -28.19 17.82 -0.94
CA ALA A 135 -28.41 19.23 -1.26
C ALA A 135 -28.26 20.18 -0.07
N LYS A 136 -28.39 19.68 1.17
CA LYS A 136 -28.12 20.45 2.39
C LYS A 136 -26.63 20.44 2.75
N ALA A 137 -25.97 19.28 2.69
CA ALA A 137 -24.54 19.14 2.96
C ALA A 137 -23.68 19.95 1.98
N LEU A 138 -24.08 20.02 0.70
CA LEU A 138 -23.42 20.84 -0.32
C LEU A 138 -23.48 22.36 -0.04
N LYS A 139 -24.44 22.83 0.77
CA LYS A 139 -24.53 24.24 1.19
C LYS A 139 -23.73 24.53 2.47
N SER A 140 -23.59 23.54 3.34
CA SER A 140 -22.84 23.65 4.59
C SER A 140 -22.46 22.25 5.07
N ALA A 141 -21.16 21.95 5.03
CA ALA A 141 -20.64 20.61 5.31
C ALA A 141 -20.80 20.24 6.81
N PRO A 142 -21.52 19.15 7.13
CA PRO A 142 -21.73 18.73 8.52
C PRO A 142 -20.53 17.93 9.04
N ALA A 143 -19.52 18.62 9.58
CA ALA A 143 -18.24 18.01 9.96
C ALA A 143 -18.34 16.87 11.00
N GLY A 144 -19.44 16.80 11.76
CA GLY A 144 -19.72 15.73 12.73
C GLY A 144 -20.47 14.51 12.15
N VAL A 145 -20.84 14.53 10.87
CA VAL A 145 -21.45 13.40 10.16
C VAL A 145 -20.40 12.74 9.28
N SER A 146 -20.19 11.44 9.48
CA SER A 146 -19.21 10.65 8.73
C SER A 146 -19.75 10.22 7.37
N ALA A 147 -20.98 9.72 7.31
CA ALA A 147 -21.62 9.27 6.06
C ALA A 147 -23.15 9.30 6.16
N TRP A 148 -23.83 9.21 5.01
CA TRP A 148 -25.25 8.89 4.95
C TRP A 148 -25.61 8.16 3.65
N SER A 149 -26.47 7.16 3.75
CA SER A 149 -26.70 6.16 2.69
C SER A 149 -28.13 5.60 2.71
N VAL A 150 -28.59 5.09 1.58
CA VAL A 150 -29.82 4.28 1.50
C VAL A 150 -29.51 2.86 1.99
N ASP A 151 -30.24 2.37 2.99
CA ASP A 151 -30.19 0.99 3.45
C ASP A 151 -31.49 0.27 3.05
N LEU A 152 -31.43 -0.45 1.93
CA LEU A 152 -32.54 -1.24 1.39
C LEU A 152 -32.92 -2.47 2.23
N ALA A 153 -32.10 -2.87 3.20
CA ALA A 153 -32.40 -3.97 4.11
C ALA A 153 -33.27 -3.51 5.28
N SER A 154 -32.98 -2.33 5.85
CA SER A 154 -33.84 -1.71 6.89
C SER A 154 -34.95 -0.80 6.36
N ASP A 155 -34.92 -0.46 5.07
CA ASP A 155 -35.86 0.48 4.42
C ASP A 155 -35.78 1.92 4.98
N THR A 156 -34.56 2.37 5.28
CA THR A 156 -34.26 3.70 5.83
C THR A 156 -33.06 4.35 5.16
N VAL A 157 -32.95 5.67 5.28
CA VAL A 157 -31.68 6.38 5.08
C VAL A 157 -30.90 6.35 6.40
N THR A 158 -29.75 5.69 6.41
CA THR A 158 -28.85 5.67 7.57
C THR A 158 -27.97 6.91 7.58
N VAL A 159 -27.79 7.54 8.74
CA VAL A 159 -26.91 8.71 8.95
C VAL A 159 -25.92 8.40 10.07
N GLU A 160 -24.64 8.38 9.73
CA GLU A 160 -23.53 7.99 10.60
C GLU A 160 -22.86 9.21 11.22
N VAL A 161 -22.77 9.25 12.56
CA VAL A 161 -22.39 10.45 13.32
C VAL A 161 -21.20 10.18 14.23
N ASN A 162 -20.18 11.03 14.10
CA ASN A 162 -18.99 11.08 14.96
C ASN A 162 -19.07 12.20 16.02
N GLY A 163 -19.89 13.23 15.81
CA GLY A 163 -20.10 14.33 16.77
C GLY A 163 -21.24 15.28 16.36
N ALA A 164 -21.58 16.24 17.21
CA ALA A 164 -22.65 17.24 16.94
C ALA A 164 -22.37 18.64 17.52
N SER A 165 -21.09 18.98 17.70
CA SER A 165 -20.63 20.21 18.35
C SER A 165 -20.80 21.47 17.48
N ASP A 166 -20.76 21.36 16.16
CA ASP A 166 -20.93 22.48 15.24
C ASP A 166 -22.39 22.69 14.80
N ALA A 167 -22.70 23.89 14.29
CA ALA A 167 -24.04 24.28 13.89
C ALA A 167 -24.52 23.57 12.59
N ALA A 168 -23.63 23.38 11.61
CA ALA A 168 -23.98 22.76 10.33
C ALA A 168 -24.44 21.32 10.53
N THR A 169 -23.74 20.56 11.39
CA THR A 169 -24.10 19.22 11.81
C THR A 169 -25.43 19.19 12.56
N ARG A 170 -25.68 20.09 13.52
CA ARG A 170 -26.99 20.13 14.22
C ARG A 170 -28.14 20.40 13.25
N ASP A 171 -27.97 21.33 12.31
CA ASP A 171 -28.99 21.64 11.31
C ASP A 171 -29.17 20.50 10.30
N PHE A 172 -28.09 19.79 9.96
CA PHE A 172 -28.17 18.59 9.12
C PHE A 172 -28.94 17.47 9.83
N LEU A 173 -28.61 17.17 11.09
CA LEU A 173 -29.31 16.16 11.90
C LEU A 173 -30.77 16.55 12.17
N LYS A 174 -31.11 17.84 12.24
CA LYS A 174 -32.49 18.33 12.31
C LYS A 174 -33.26 18.01 11.02
N ALA A 175 -32.67 18.29 9.86
CA ALA A 175 -33.26 17.98 8.55
C ALA A 175 -33.36 16.46 8.29
N ALA A 176 -32.40 15.69 8.78
CA ALA A 176 -32.43 14.23 8.76
C ALA A 176 -33.64 13.72 9.57
N LYS A 177 -33.74 14.14 10.84
CA LYS A 177 -34.84 13.75 11.75
C LYS A 177 -36.24 14.23 11.34
N SER A 178 -36.37 15.27 10.51
CA SER A 178 -37.70 15.68 10.00
C SER A 178 -38.33 14.69 9.01
N ASN A 179 -37.59 13.68 8.54
CA ASN A 179 -38.14 12.57 7.76
C ASN A 179 -38.70 11.44 8.64
N GLY A 180 -38.68 11.59 9.98
CA GLY A 180 -39.18 10.59 10.91
C GLY A 180 -38.47 9.23 10.75
N ASP A 181 -39.27 8.16 10.81
CA ASP A 181 -38.83 6.77 10.81
C ASP A 181 -38.13 6.35 9.50
N ALA A 182 -38.23 7.15 8.44
CA ALA A 182 -37.46 6.97 7.21
C ALA A 182 -35.95 7.23 7.37
N VAL A 183 -35.50 7.83 8.48
CA VAL A 183 -34.09 8.13 8.76
C VAL A 183 -33.64 7.51 10.09
N ARG A 184 -32.57 6.70 10.02
CA ARG A 184 -31.94 6.09 11.20
C ARG A 184 -30.58 6.72 11.48
N VAL A 185 -30.46 7.41 12.62
CA VAL A 185 -29.19 8.03 13.02
C VAL A 185 -28.37 7.06 13.88
N VAL A 186 -27.16 6.73 13.44
CA VAL A 186 -26.21 5.85 14.12
C VAL A 186 -25.08 6.71 14.71
N GLN A 187 -24.85 6.60 16.02
CA GLN A 187 -23.86 7.38 16.77
C GLN A 187 -22.55 6.61 16.95
N GLY A 188 -21.53 7.29 17.48
CA GLY A 188 -20.26 6.68 17.89
C GLY A 188 -19.39 6.19 16.73
N GLN A 189 -19.56 6.78 15.55
CA GLN A 189 -18.77 6.45 14.36
C GLN A 189 -17.42 7.18 14.40
N GLU A 190 -16.40 6.60 13.77
CA GLU A 190 -15.10 7.26 13.64
C GLU A 190 -15.16 8.42 12.63
N LYS A 191 -14.26 9.38 12.77
CA LYS A 191 -14.12 10.49 11.82
C LYS A 191 -13.44 9.98 10.54
N LEU A 192 -14.05 10.23 9.39
CA LEU A 192 -13.47 9.86 8.08
C LEU A 192 -12.56 10.98 7.55
N GLU A 193 -11.42 10.60 6.99
CA GLU A 193 -10.46 11.49 6.32
C GLU A 193 -9.94 10.81 5.04
N THR A 194 -9.65 11.60 4.00
CA THR A 194 -9.09 11.08 2.74
C THR A 194 -7.67 10.60 2.95
N GLN A 195 -7.39 9.32 2.69
CA GLN A 195 -6.07 8.74 2.91
C GLN A 195 -5.05 9.20 1.86
N ALA A 196 -3.99 9.88 2.31
CA ALA A 196 -2.87 10.31 1.47
C ALA A 196 -1.63 9.44 1.76
N VAL A 197 -1.18 8.68 0.75
CA VAL A 197 0.02 7.83 0.84
C VAL A 197 1.23 8.56 0.25
N VAL A 198 2.29 8.75 1.04
CA VAL A 198 3.56 9.33 0.58
C VAL A 198 4.61 8.23 0.46
N SER A 199 5.01 7.86 -0.76
CA SER A 199 5.98 6.78 -0.96
C SER A 199 7.39 7.13 -0.44
N PRO A 200 8.11 6.19 0.18
CA PRO A 200 9.56 6.28 0.40
C PRO A 200 10.31 6.67 -0.87
N GLY A 201 11.27 7.57 -0.74
CA GLY A 201 12.02 8.20 -1.82
C GLY A 201 11.42 9.50 -2.37
N SER A 202 10.14 9.79 -2.12
CA SER A 202 9.45 10.98 -2.63
C SER A 202 10.02 12.31 -2.10
N ARG A 203 9.69 13.43 -2.75
CA ARG A 203 9.96 14.79 -2.26
C ARG A 203 9.49 15.01 -0.82
N MET A 204 10.31 15.70 -0.01
CA MET A 204 9.92 16.22 1.30
C MET A 204 10.44 17.65 1.45
N THR A 205 9.56 18.62 1.69
CA THR A 205 9.93 20.04 1.83
C THR A 205 9.57 20.59 3.21
N PHE A 206 10.43 21.45 3.76
CA PHE A 206 10.29 22.07 5.07
C PHE A 206 11.12 23.35 5.11
N ASN A 207 10.61 24.45 5.68
CA ASN A 207 11.35 25.71 5.87
C ASN A 207 12.11 26.26 4.63
N GLY A 208 11.65 25.97 3.41
CA GLY A 208 12.34 26.31 2.15
C GLY A 208 13.39 25.29 1.67
N TYR A 209 13.78 24.36 2.52
CA TYR A 209 14.70 23.25 2.23
C TYR A 209 14.00 22.04 1.58
N LEU A 210 14.83 21.12 1.09
CA LEU A 210 14.44 19.90 0.39
C LEU A 210 15.21 18.70 0.95
N CYS A 211 14.46 17.65 1.29
CA CYS A 211 14.93 16.29 1.50
C CYS A 211 14.03 15.30 0.74
N SER A 212 14.24 14.02 0.99
CA SER A 212 13.46 12.89 0.51
C SER A 212 12.82 12.13 1.67
N VAL A 213 11.71 11.46 1.40
CA VAL A 213 10.97 10.66 2.39
C VAL A 213 11.70 9.34 2.65
N GLY A 214 11.93 9.03 3.93
CA GLY A 214 12.45 7.74 4.39
C GLY A 214 11.35 6.68 4.52
N TYR A 215 11.28 6.00 5.67
CA TYR A 215 10.41 4.83 5.87
C TYR A 215 9.27 5.07 6.86
N GLY A 216 8.12 4.47 6.59
CA GLY A 216 7.01 4.39 7.53
C GLY A 216 7.25 3.33 8.60
N ALA A 217 7.07 3.70 9.86
CA ALA A 217 7.12 2.78 10.98
C ALA A 217 6.03 3.12 11.99
N LYS A 218 5.83 2.23 12.97
CA LYS A 218 4.93 2.44 14.11
C LYS A 218 5.70 2.32 15.42
N ASP A 219 5.36 3.18 16.38
CA ASP A 219 5.85 3.04 17.74
C ASP A 219 5.09 1.92 18.51
N ARG A 220 5.47 1.71 19.77
CA ARG A 220 4.85 0.69 20.64
C ARG A 220 3.36 0.91 20.92
N ASN A 221 2.86 2.12 20.72
CA ASN A 221 1.45 2.49 20.88
C ASN A 221 0.69 2.42 19.54
N GLY A 222 1.32 1.95 18.46
CA GLY A 222 0.75 1.88 17.12
C GLY A 222 0.75 3.21 16.36
N LYS A 223 1.33 4.28 16.92
CA LYS A 223 1.35 5.60 16.29
C LYS A 223 2.28 5.60 15.08
N GLN A 224 1.78 6.10 13.95
CA GLN A 224 2.52 6.18 12.69
C GLN A 224 3.60 7.28 12.76
N VAL A 225 4.82 6.91 12.37
CA VAL A 225 5.96 7.80 12.27
C VAL A 225 6.70 7.62 10.95
N LEU A 226 7.27 8.71 10.45
CA LEU A 226 8.29 8.71 9.42
C LEU A 226 9.66 8.61 10.10
N VAL A 227 10.46 7.62 9.72
CA VAL A 227 11.89 7.53 10.04
C VAL A 227 12.67 8.16 8.89
N THR A 228 13.50 9.16 9.19
CA THR A 228 14.23 9.97 8.20
C THR A 228 15.63 10.36 8.71
N ALA A 229 16.39 11.08 7.90
CA ALA A 229 17.66 11.68 8.31
C ALA A 229 17.41 12.76 9.38
N GLY A 230 18.25 12.78 10.41
CA GLY A 230 18.11 13.69 11.55
C GLY A 230 18.32 15.15 11.18
N HIS A 231 19.25 15.45 10.27
CA HIS A 231 19.52 16.83 9.82
C HIS A 231 18.34 17.45 9.04
N CYS A 232 17.54 16.64 8.34
CA CYS A 232 16.32 17.11 7.68
C CYS A 232 15.24 17.59 8.68
N ILE A 233 15.36 17.23 9.95
CA ILE A 233 14.39 17.57 11.00
C ILE A 233 15.05 18.12 12.28
N GLU A 234 16.23 18.76 12.19
CA GLU A 234 16.95 19.29 13.36
C GLU A 234 16.07 20.22 14.22
N ASP A 235 15.43 21.21 13.59
CA ASP A 235 14.48 22.15 14.23
C ASP A 235 13.05 21.58 14.41
N LEU A 236 12.86 20.26 14.30
CA LEU A 236 11.56 19.58 14.38
C LEU A 236 10.43 20.20 13.49
N PRO A 237 10.70 20.51 12.21
CA PRO A 237 9.81 21.29 11.36
C PRO A 237 8.53 20.53 10.94
N ALA A 238 7.56 21.27 10.41
CA ALA A 238 6.47 20.67 9.65
C ALA A 238 6.98 20.23 8.27
N LEU A 239 6.55 19.04 7.84
CA LEU A 239 7.00 18.37 6.62
C LEU A 239 5.87 18.33 5.60
N ALA A 240 6.17 18.74 4.37
CA ALA A 240 5.20 18.79 3.28
C ALA A 240 5.62 17.97 2.06
N TYR A 241 4.62 17.41 1.37
CA TYR A 241 4.70 16.73 0.09
C TYR A 241 3.75 17.45 -0.87
N ASN A 242 4.26 17.87 -2.04
CA ASN A 242 3.51 18.67 -3.03
C ASN A 242 2.76 19.89 -2.43
N GLY A 243 3.38 20.56 -1.45
CA GLY A 243 2.78 21.72 -0.75
C GLY A 243 1.81 21.37 0.38
N THR A 244 1.36 20.12 0.48
CA THR A 244 0.48 19.63 1.55
C THR A 244 1.31 19.08 2.71
N ARG A 245 1.08 19.58 3.93
CA ARG A 245 1.70 19.03 5.14
C ARG A 245 1.22 17.58 5.36
N PHE A 246 2.14 16.69 5.73
CA PHE A 246 1.83 15.27 6.02
C PHE A 246 2.44 14.74 7.32
N ALA A 247 3.40 15.45 7.91
CA ALA A 247 4.08 15.04 9.13
C ALA A 247 4.70 16.26 9.86
N LYS A 248 5.14 16.06 11.10
CA LYS A 248 5.97 17.01 11.85
C LYS A 248 7.10 16.29 12.57
N GLY A 249 8.33 16.82 12.47
CA GLY A 249 9.48 16.36 13.27
C GLY A 249 9.14 16.32 14.76
N THR A 250 9.65 15.31 15.47
CA THR A 250 9.44 15.17 16.93
C THR A 250 10.70 14.85 17.71
N HIS A 251 11.61 14.06 17.16
CA HIS A 251 12.88 13.74 17.79
C HIS A 251 13.95 13.59 16.71
N THR A 252 15.16 14.09 16.98
CA THR A 252 16.34 13.89 16.16
C THR A 252 17.52 13.49 17.04
N ARG A 253 18.51 12.81 16.48
CA ARG A 253 19.84 12.63 17.09
C ARG A 253 20.93 13.45 16.39
N PHE A 254 20.55 14.19 15.35
CA PHE A 254 21.47 15.10 14.68
C PHE A 254 21.61 16.37 15.50
N ALA A 255 22.85 16.82 15.65
CA ALA A 255 23.20 18.12 16.19
C ALA A 255 24.54 18.54 15.59
N LEU A 256 24.74 19.84 15.37
CA LEU A 256 26.03 20.37 14.90
C LEU A 256 27.18 20.10 15.88
N GLY A 257 28.39 19.90 15.36
CA GLY A 257 29.61 19.68 16.14
C GLY A 257 29.97 18.21 16.37
N THR A 258 30.31 17.82 17.60
CA THR A 258 30.86 16.48 17.89
C THR A 258 29.85 15.51 18.51
N ARG A 259 29.87 14.25 18.05
CA ARG A 259 29.00 13.12 18.49
C ARG A 259 27.56 13.17 17.94
N SER A 260 27.41 13.60 16.69
CA SER A 260 26.14 13.57 15.95
C SER A 260 25.79 12.16 15.44
N VAL A 261 24.51 11.88 15.24
CA VAL A 261 24.00 10.66 14.60
C VAL A 261 22.80 11.03 13.72
N ASP A 262 22.85 10.74 12.43
CA ASP A 262 21.89 11.28 11.46
C ASP A 262 20.60 10.46 11.32
N MET A 263 19.91 10.26 12.45
CA MET A 263 18.59 9.63 12.53
C MET A 263 17.57 10.55 13.18
N GLY A 264 16.33 10.52 12.70
CA GLY A 264 15.23 11.26 13.28
C GLY A 264 13.86 10.65 12.99
N ILE A 265 12.87 11.03 13.81
CA ILE A 265 11.47 10.61 13.66
C ILE A 265 10.51 11.80 13.65
N ALA A 266 9.58 11.75 12.70
CA ALA A 266 8.46 12.68 12.58
C ALA A 266 7.14 11.94 12.82
N THR A 267 6.21 12.56 13.55
CA THR A 267 4.83 12.07 13.65
C THR A 267 4.15 12.29 12.30
N VAL A 268 3.53 11.26 11.74
CA VAL A 268 2.67 11.39 10.56
C VAL A 268 1.33 11.99 11.02
N ASP A 269 0.82 12.98 10.30
CA ASP A 269 -0.46 13.63 10.62
C ASP A 269 -1.64 12.69 10.28
N ALA A 270 -2.79 12.90 10.92
CA ALA A 270 -3.99 12.09 10.65
C ALA A 270 -4.41 12.17 9.17
N GLY A 271 -4.97 11.09 8.63
CA GLY A 271 -5.26 10.95 7.19
C GLY A 271 -4.04 10.70 6.30
N HIS A 272 -2.81 10.83 6.81
CA HIS A 272 -1.59 10.55 6.05
C HIS A 272 -0.96 9.20 6.43
N SER A 273 -0.21 8.63 5.49
CA SER A 273 0.61 7.43 5.70
C SER A 273 1.88 7.48 4.85
N ILE A 274 2.91 6.74 5.26
CA ILE A 274 4.09 6.50 4.42
C ILE A 274 3.90 5.15 3.72
N GLY A 275 4.08 5.13 2.40
CA GLY A 275 3.80 3.96 1.57
C GLY A 275 4.71 2.76 1.84
N LEU A 276 4.19 1.56 1.55
CA LEU A 276 4.93 0.28 1.66
C LEU A 276 5.74 -0.04 0.39
N ASP A 277 5.61 0.79 -0.63
CA ASP A 277 6.23 0.66 -1.95
C ASP A 277 7.09 1.90 -2.23
N ILE A 278 8.40 1.69 -2.36
CA ILE A 278 9.40 2.71 -2.67
C ILE A 278 9.20 3.16 -4.12
N THR A 279 9.14 4.47 -4.37
CA THR A 279 9.11 5.00 -5.75
C THR A 279 10.47 4.85 -6.40
N THR A 280 10.52 4.54 -7.69
CA THR A 280 11.77 4.44 -8.47
C THR A 280 11.86 5.51 -9.56
N TYR A 281 11.00 6.54 -9.50
CA TYR A 281 10.94 7.63 -10.47
C TYR A 281 10.83 7.14 -11.94
N GLY A 282 10.09 6.04 -12.15
CA GLY A 282 9.89 5.42 -13.47
C GLY A 282 11.11 4.68 -14.03
N LYS A 283 12.21 4.54 -13.27
CA LYS A 283 13.38 3.75 -13.68
C LYS A 283 13.16 2.23 -13.54
N ALA A 284 12.21 1.84 -12.71
CA ALA A 284 11.67 0.49 -12.59
C ALA A 284 10.16 0.57 -12.28
N GLY A 285 9.53 -0.55 -11.93
CA GLY A 285 8.29 -0.51 -11.14
C GLY A 285 8.57 0.04 -9.73
N THR A 286 7.56 0.03 -8.85
CA THR A 286 7.81 0.28 -7.42
C THR A 286 8.51 -0.91 -6.75
N VAL A 287 9.21 -0.67 -5.64
CA VAL A 287 9.88 -1.73 -4.86
C VAL A 287 9.19 -1.88 -3.51
N ALA A 288 8.52 -3.02 -3.30
CA ALA A 288 7.85 -3.34 -2.06
C ALA A 288 8.83 -3.57 -0.90
N VAL A 289 8.53 -2.97 0.25
CA VAL A 289 9.27 -3.14 1.51
C VAL A 289 8.72 -4.37 2.25
N ARG A 290 9.54 -5.41 2.40
CA ARG A 290 9.16 -6.67 3.08
C ARG A 290 9.92 -6.93 4.38
N GLY A 291 10.79 -6.01 4.81
CA GLY A 291 11.55 -6.13 6.04
C GLY A 291 12.72 -5.15 6.09
N SER A 292 13.53 -5.28 7.14
CA SER A 292 14.71 -4.44 7.41
C SER A 292 15.96 -5.25 7.71
N GLN A 293 16.11 -6.44 7.11
CA GLN A 293 17.31 -7.26 7.30
C GLN A 293 18.52 -6.55 6.71
N ARG A 294 19.50 -6.18 7.55
CA ARG A 294 20.74 -5.53 7.15
C ARG A 294 21.53 -6.39 6.17
N ALA A 295 21.80 -5.85 5.00
CA ALA A 295 22.55 -6.52 3.93
C ALA A 295 24.06 -6.53 4.25
N PRO A 296 24.80 -7.62 4.00
CA PRO A 296 26.25 -7.65 4.17
C PRO A 296 26.99 -6.62 3.31
N GLN A 297 28.20 -6.24 3.73
CA GLN A 297 29.13 -5.44 2.92
C GLN A 297 29.32 -6.06 1.53
N GLY A 298 29.32 -5.23 0.48
CA GLY A 298 29.41 -5.66 -0.92
C GLY A 298 28.08 -6.06 -1.57
N SER A 299 26.98 -6.19 -0.81
CA SER A 299 25.64 -6.48 -1.36
C SER A 299 25.20 -5.39 -2.35
N ALA A 300 24.40 -5.78 -3.35
CA ALA A 300 23.75 -4.84 -4.25
C ALA A 300 22.78 -3.93 -3.46
N LEU A 301 22.80 -2.64 -3.78
CA LEU A 301 22.07 -1.62 -3.04
C LEU A 301 21.52 -0.57 -4.00
N CYS A 302 20.29 -0.11 -3.77
CA CYS A 302 19.71 1.02 -4.50
C CYS A 302 19.16 2.06 -3.52
N LYS A 303 19.11 3.33 -3.95
CA LYS A 303 18.52 4.47 -3.25
C LYS A 303 17.43 5.07 -4.12
N SER A 304 16.30 5.42 -3.52
CA SER A 304 15.36 6.41 -4.06
C SER A 304 15.48 7.74 -3.34
N GLY A 305 15.52 8.84 -4.10
CA GLY A 305 15.51 10.21 -3.57
C GLY A 305 15.13 11.23 -4.64
N GLN A 306 14.67 12.39 -4.20
CA GLN A 306 14.04 13.40 -5.05
C GLN A 306 14.99 14.11 -6.03
N THR A 307 16.30 14.11 -5.78
CA THR A 307 17.26 14.81 -6.64
C THR A 307 17.80 13.90 -7.73
N THR A 308 18.27 12.71 -7.37
CA THR A 308 18.90 11.77 -8.33
C THR A 308 17.97 10.65 -8.77
N GLY A 309 16.76 10.57 -8.21
CA GLY A 309 15.80 9.50 -8.47
C GLY A 309 16.32 8.17 -7.92
N TRP A 310 16.26 7.15 -8.78
CA TRP A 310 16.71 5.79 -8.50
C TRP A 310 18.16 5.58 -8.95
N THR A 311 19.07 5.45 -7.98
CA THR A 311 20.49 5.14 -8.21
C THR A 311 20.87 3.84 -7.50
N CYS A 312 21.79 3.06 -8.09
CA CYS A 312 22.20 1.76 -7.55
C CYS A 312 23.73 1.64 -7.51
N GLY A 313 24.20 0.69 -6.71
CA GLY A 313 25.60 0.47 -6.37
C GLY A 313 25.71 -0.69 -5.37
N LYS A 314 26.61 -0.56 -4.39
CA LYS A 314 26.84 -1.58 -3.35
C LYS A 314 26.93 -1.00 -1.95
N VAL A 315 26.63 -1.83 -0.95
CA VAL A 315 26.97 -1.56 0.45
C VAL A 315 28.49 -1.50 0.60
N GLY A 316 29.00 -0.44 1.22
CA GLY A 316 30.39 -0.29 1.63
C GLY A 316 30.61 -0.87 3.04
N SER A 317 31.26 -0.11 3.91
CA SER A 317 31.50 -0.49 5.31
C SER A 317 30.38 0.03 6.22
N TYR A 318 30.10 -0.68 7.31
CA TYR A 318 29.25 -0.20 8.42
C TYR A 318 30.10 0.46 9.53
N ASN A 319 29.44 1.17 10.45
CA ASN A 319 30.07 1.88 11.57
C ASN A 319 31.13 2.91 11.12
N VAL A 320 30.84 3.61 10.04
CA VAL A 320 31.64 4.70 9.50
C VAL A 320 31.35 5.98 10.29
N SER A 321 32.39 6.77 10.55
CA SER A 321 32.26 8.13 11.04
C SER A 321 32.66 9.10 9.92
N VAL A 322 31.89 10.16 9.75
CA VAL A 322 32.05 11.15 8.68
C VAL A 322 32.03 12.55 9.28
N THR A 323 33.01 13.37 8.95
CA THR A 323 32.95 14.81 9.20
C THR A 323 32.28 15.47 8.01
N TYR A 324 31.08 16.01 8.20
CA TYR A 324 30.44 16.87 7.22
C TYR A 324 30.86 18.32 7.45
N THR A 325 31.19 18.99 6.35
CA THR A 325 31.51 20.42 6.28
C THR A 325 30.40 21.13 5.51
N ASP A 326 29.96 22.31 5.94
CA ASP A 326 29.08 23.16 5.13
C ASP A 326 29.87 23.77 3.96
N GLU A 327 29.24 23.85 2.78
CA GLU A 327 29.82 24.46 1.57
C GLU A 327 30.16 25.95 1.77
N ASN A 328 29.52 26.61 2.74
CA ASN A 328 29.76 28.02 3.11
C ASN A 328 30.77 28.19 4.26
N GLY A 329 31.41 27.13 4.73
CA GLY A 329 32.38 27.18 5.83
C GLY A 329 31.77 27.22 7.24
N GLY A 330 30.50 26.82 7.39
CA GLY A 330 29.88 26.54 8.69
C GLY A 330 30.52 25.36 9.44
N PRO A 331 30.05 25.08 10.68
CA PRO A 331 30.76 24.22 11.62
C PRO A 331 30.79 22.74 11.22
N ASP A 332 32.00 22.17 11.25
CA ASP A 332 32.25 20.73 11.09
C ASP A 332 31.35 19.88 12.01
N THR A 333 30.64 18.93 11.43
CA THR A 333 29.76 18.01 12.16
C THR A 333 30.20 16.57 11.99
N VAL A 334 30.65 15.95 13.07
CA VAL A 334 31.11 14.55 13.11
C VAL A 334 29.92 13.64 13.39
N VAL A 335 29.42 13.01 12.33
CA VAL A 335 28.34 12.01 12.37
C VAL A 335 28.94 10.62 12.50
N THR A 336 28.39 9.80 13.39
CA THR A 336 28.90 8.45 13.72
C THR A 336 27.85 7.37 13.46
N GLY A 337 28.28 6.12 13.25
CA GLY A 337 27.39 4.97 13.08
C GLY A 337 26.77 4.84 11.68
N LEU A 338 27.29 5.56 10.68
CA LEU A 338 26.82 5.47 9.30
C LEU A 338 27.29 4.19 8.59
N ALA A 339 26.71 3.91 7.44
CA ALA A 339 27.25 2.98 6.45
C ALA A 339 27.70 3.75 5.21
N SER A 340 28.84 3.40 4.62
CA SER A 340 29.26 3.93 3.32
C SER A 340 28.66 3.12 2.17
N SER A 341 28.61 3.70 0.98
CA SER A 341 28.13 3.04 -0.23
C SER A 341 28.82 3.58 -1.49
N SER A 342 28.74 2.81 -2.57
CA SER A 342 29.05 3.27 -3.93
C SER A 342 27.84 3.85 -4.68
N VAL A 343 26.65 3.86 -4.06
CA VAL A 343 25.45 4.48 -4.64
C VAL A 343 25.66 5.99 -4.73
N CYS A 344 25.32 6.60 -5.86
CA CYS A 344 25.48 8.04 -6.05
C CYS A 344 24.31 8.83 -5.42
N THR A 345 24.62 9.96 -4.80
CA THR A 345 23.67 10.86 -4.12
C THR A 345 24.01 12.34 -4.35
N GLN A 346 23.04 13.23 -4.23
CA GLN A 346 23.22 14.70 -4.26
C GLN A 346 22.37 15.39 -3.17
N GLY A 347 22.58 16.68 -2.96
CA GLY A 347 21.75 17.49 -2.05
C GLY A 347 20.25 17.35 -2.38
N GLY A 348 19.42 17.13 -1.37
CA GLY A 348 17.98 16.83 -1.51
C GLY A 348 17.63 15.34 -1.57
N ASP A 349 18.60 14.44 -1.83
CA ASP A 349 18.40 12.99 -1.64
C ASP A 349 18.41 12.58 -0.15
N SER A 350 18.87 13.46 0.75
CA SER A 350 18.87 13.31 2.22
C SER A 350 17.55 12.74 2.75
N GLY A 351 17.59 11.80 3.69
CA GLY A 351 16.41 11.06 4.17
C GLY A 351 15.91 9.95 3.22
N GLY A 352 16.33 9.95 1.95
CA GLY A 352 15.86 9.02 0.92
C GLY A 352 16.15 7.55 1.18
N ALA A 353 15.26 6.69 0.69
CA ALA A 353 15.16 5.29 1.04
C ALA A 353 16.20 4.39 0.33
N TYR A 354 17.11 3.77 1.08
CA TYR A 354 18.02 2.72 0.62
C TYR A 354 17.42 1.33 0.80
N VAL A 355 17.52 0.46 -0.22
CA VAL A 355 16.96 -0.89 -0.23
C VAL A 355 17.91 -1.89 -0.92
N SER A 356 17.94 -3.12 -0.41
CA SER A 356 18.64 -4.26 -1.01
C SER A 356 17.61 -5.37 -1.26
N GLY A 357 17.34 -5.68 -2.53
CA GLY A 357 16.21 -6.53 -2.91
C GLY A 357 14.88 -5.90 -2.48
N ASN A 358 14.25 -6.48 -1.46
CA ASN A 358 13.01 -5.98 -0.82
C ASN A 358 13.21 -5.61 0.67
N GLN A 359 14.47 -5.58 1.14
CA GLN A 359 14.83 -5.26 2.53
C GLN A 359 15.30 -3.81 2.63
N ALA A 360 14.59 -3.01 3.42
CA ALA A 360 14.95 -1.61 3.71
C ALA A 360 16.24 -1.55 4.53
N GLN A 361 17.20 -0.72 4.08
CA GLN A 361 18.56 -0.68 4.61
C GLN A 361 18.86 0.59 5.41
N GLY A 362 18.29 1.73 5.03
CA GLY A 362 18.64 3.01 5.66
C GLY A 362 18.13 4.24 4.93
N MET A 363 18.50 5.41 5.47
CA MET A 363 18.15 6.72 4.93
C MET A 363 19.41 7.47 4.52
N THR A 364 19.40 8.17 3.39
CA THR A 364 20.52 9.00 2.93
C THR A 364 20.95 9.99 4.03
N SER A 365 22.23 9.97 4.40
CA SER A 365 22.81 11.00 5.27
C SER A 365 23.50 12.07 4.44
N GLY A 366 24.42 11.68 3.55
CA GLY A 366 25.11 12.63 2.68
C GLY A 366 26.11 11.95 1.73
N GLY A 367 26.94 12.76 1.08
CA GLY A 367 27.98 12.30 0.15
C GLY A 367 28.95 13.43 -0.20
N PRO A 368 29.89 13.21 -1.14
CA PRO A 368 30.88 14.22 -1.51
C PRO A 368 30.25 15.48 -2.13
N ILE A 369 30.70 16.64 -1.65
CA ILE A 369 30.38 17.96 -2.23
C ILE A 369 30.75 17.96 -3.72
N GLY A 370 29.86 18.49 -4.56
CA GLY A 370 30.05 18.57 -6.02
C GLY A 370 29.88 17.26 -6.81
N GLN A 371 29.54 16.13 -6.18
CA GLN A 371 29.30 14.86 -6.89
C GLN A 371 28.19 14.98 -7.95
N ARG A 372 28.39 14.39 -9.14
CA ARG A 372 27.39 14.35 -10.23
C ARG A 372 26.93 12.93 -10.56
N CYS A 373 25.64 12.66 -10.40
CA CYS A 373 25.06 11.34 -10.62
C CYS A 373 24.59 11.13 -12.06
N ASN A 374 25.54 11.13 -13.00
CA ASN A 374 25.33 10.89 -14.44
C ASN A 374 25.69 9.45 -14.88
N GLY A 375 25.83 8.51 -13.94
CA GLY A 375 26.05 7.08 -14.21
C GLY A 375 27.49 6.56 -14.04
N GLN A 376 28.44 7.39 -13.61
CA GLN A 376 29.87 7.02 -13.58
C GLN A 376 30.50 6.86 -12.18
N VAL A 377 29.84 7.30 -11.10
CA VAL A 377 30.44 7.26 -9.75
C VAL A 377 30.07 5.95 -9.04
N ASN A 378 31.04 5.04 -8.93
CA ASN A 378 30.87 3.68 -8.40
C ASN A 378 31.99 3.29 -7.40
N SER A 379 32.39 4.23 -6.52
CA SER A 379 33.44 4.03 -5.52
C SER A 379 32.87 4.07 -4.10
N PRO A 380 33.35 3.26 -3.14
CA PRO A 380 32.95 3.40 -1.74
C PRO A 380 33.19 4.84 -1.24
N GLY A 381 32.18 5.45 -0.63
CA GLY A 381 32.21 6.86 -0.22
C GLY A 381 31.49 7.81 -1.18
N SER A 382 30.92 7.33 -2.29
CA SER A 382 29.94 8.09 -3.10
C SER A 382 28.73 8.54 -2.30
N SER A 383 28.35 7.79 -1.27
CA SER A 383 27.34 8.19 -0.31
C SER A 383 27.54 7.51 1.04
N TYR A 384 26.87 8.07 2.03
CA TYR A 384 26.71 7.52 3.36
C TYR A 384 25.23 7.54 3.72
N PHE A 385 24.78 6.47 4.37
CA PHE A 385 23.40 6.32 4.83
C PHE A 385 23.38 5.89 6.29
N GLN A 386 22.37 6.34 7.02
CA GLN A 386 22.09 5.89 8.37
C GLN A 386 21.36 4.54 8.31
N PRO A 387 21.91 3.44 8.87
CA PRO A 387 21.21 2.16 8.89
C PRO A 387 19.83 2.26 9.56
N LEU A 388 18.81 1.70 8.91
CA LEU A 388 17.42 1.79 9.35
C LEU A 388 17.17 0.98 10.63
N ASP A 389 17.75 -0.22 10.72
CA ASP A 389 17.63 -1.09 11.88
C ASP A 389 18.23 -0.47 13.15
N ASP A 390 19.30 0.33 13.05
CA ASP A 390 19.81 1.13 14.18
C ASP A 390 18.80 2.19 14.63
N ALA A 391 18.15 2.88 13.70
CA ALA A 391 17.11 3.88 14.01
C ALA A 391 15.85 3.23 14.60
N LEU A 392 15.36 2.12 14.01
CA LEU A 392 14.23 1.35 14.52
C LEU A 392 14.51 0.83 15.94
N LYS A 393 15.70 0.30 16.19
CA LYS A 393 16.12 -0.18 17.51
C LYS A 393 16.23 0.95 18.53
N TYR A 394 16.82 2.09 18.16
CA TYR A 394 16.99 3.24 19.05
C TYR A 394 15.64 3.84 19.48
N TYR A 395 14.74 4.07 18.52
CA TYR A 395 13.41 4.65 18.78
C TYR A 395 12.35 3.61 19.19
N GLY A 396 12.69 2.32 19.25
CA GLY A 396 11.79 1.25 19.67
C GLY A 396 10.61 1.00 18.71
N LEU A 397 10.85 1.15 17.40
CA LEU A 397 9.85 1.12 16.34
C LEU A 397 9.76 -0.24 15.62
N THR A 398 8.60 -0.52 15.06
CA THR A 398 8.39 -1.61 14.09
C THR A 398 8.22 -1.02 12.69
N LEU A 399 9.00 -1.49 11.71
CA LEU A 399 8.86 -1.09 10.31
C LEU A 399 7.49 -1.48 9.76
N ASN A 400 6.88 -0.62 8.93
CA ASN A 400 5.71 -0.98 8.16
C ASN A 400 6.15 -1.75 6.89
N THR A 401 5.57 -2.93 6.65
CA THR A 401 5.93 -3.84 5.55
C THR A 401 4.68 -4.33 4.82
N LYS A 402 4.87 -4.77 3.57
CA LYS A 402 3.85 -5.34 2.67
C LYS A 402 3.84 -6.87 2.66
#